data_AF-A0A6P1I8B5-F1
#
_entry.id   AF-A0A6P1I8B5-F1
#
_cell.length_a   1.000
_cell.length_b   1.000
_cell.length_c   1.000
_cell.angle_alpha   90.00
_cell.angle_beta   90.00
_cell.angle_gamma   90.00
#
_symmetry.space_group_name_H-M   'P 1'
#
loop_
_entity.id
_entity.type
_entity.pdbx_description
1 polymer ?
#
loop_
_entity_poly.entity_id
_entity_poly.type
_entity_poly.pdbx_seq_one_letter_code
_entity_poly.pdbx_strand_id
1 'polypeptide(L)'
;MAQVDELAPDIRRFRFRLDRPADYREGQFAVLELGPDLRRCYSMAATSGERHVEFIAKRYAGGRGSERLFSLPLGSVVPIELPYGDMWLRQDERPIFLIAGGTGVSAILALAHQLAATNDPRPVRAFYGATSVTELVGRSQLAHLLAGLPDGHLRTCSSTPSADVSTSSGYVTDALAAHADSLAGGRIYLAGPPPMVDAVLKLLSTGGQSIDTIHYDRFG
;
A
#
# COMPACT_ATOMS: atom_id res chain seq x y z
N MET A 1 2.63 20.12 7.19
CA MET A 1 2.95 19.56 5.87
C MET A 1 4.27 20.16 5.40
N ALA A 2 5.29 19.33 5.22
CA ALA A 2 6.65 19.75 4.89
C ALA A 2 6.95 19.67 3.39
N GLN A 3 6.36 18.70 2.68
CA GLN A 3 6.62 18.47 1.26
C GLN A 3 5.40 17.82 0.60
N VAL A 4 5.21 18.10 -0.69
CA VAL A 4 4.22 17.47 -1.56
C VAL A 4 4.88 17.19 -2.91
N ASP A 5 4.89 15.91 -3.33
CA ASP A 5 5.41 15.50 -4.62
C ASP A 5 4.27 14.96 -5.49
N GLU A 6 4.20 15.39 -6.75
CA GLU A 6 3.26 14.81 -7.72
C GLU A 6 3.83 13.51 -8.28
N LEU A 7 3.10 12.42 -8.14
CA LEU A 7 3.54 11.09 -8.58
C LEU A 7 2.86 10.66 -9.88
N ALA A 8 1.61 11.06 -10.07
CA ALA A 8 0.81 10.82 -11.27
C ALA A 8 -0.37 11.82 -11.29
N PRO A 9 -1.14 11.90 -12.40
CA PRO A 9 -2.42 12.62 -12.37
C PRO A 9 -3.27 12.19 -11.18
N ASP A 10 -3.69 13.16 -10.38
CA ASP A 10 -4.47 12.97 -9.15
C ASP A 10 -3.80 12.15 -8.03
N ILE A 11 -2.52 11.78 -8.12
CA ILE A 11 -1.82 11.04 -7.05
C ILE A 11 -0.61 11.84 -6.57
N ARG A 12 -0.55 12.10 -5.27
CA ARG A 12 0.53 12.85 -4.63
C ARG A 12 1.09 12.11 -3.43
N ARG A 13 2.38 12.32 -3.17
CA ARG A 13 3.03 12.00 -1.90
C ARG A 13 2.97 13.23 -1.01
N PHE A 14 2.51 13.07 0.21
CA PHE A 14 2.47 14.11 1.23
C PHE A 14 3.41 13.73 2.37
N ARG A 15 4.34 14.61 2.71
CA ARG A 15 5.22 14.43 3.87
C ARG A 15 4.83 15.41 4.97
N PHE A 16 4.60 14.92 6.17
CA PHE A 16 4.34 15.72 7.36
C PHE A 16 5.49 15.55 8.34
N ARG A 17 6.03 16.67 8.82
CA ARG A 17 6.96 16.69 9.95
C ARG A 17 6.16 16.59 11.24
N LEU A 18 6.59 15.71 12.13
CA LEU A 18 6.02 15.53 13.46
C LEU A 18 6.86 16.28 14.52
N ASP A 19 6.26 16.50 15.68
CA ASP A 19 6.88 17.09 16.87
C ASP A 19 7.70 16.07 17.69
N ARG A 20 7.45 14.77 17.47
CA ARG A 20 8.18 13.62 18.04
C ARG A 20 8.43 12.55 16.97
N PRO A 21 9.37 11.62 17.18
CA PRO A 21 9.54 10.47 16.29
C PRO A 21 8.21 9.69 16.15
N ALA A 22 7.89 9.28 14.94
CA ALA A 22 6.73 8.46 14.66
C ALA A 22 6.98 7.04 15.17
N ASP A 23 6.09 6.54 16.03
CA ASP A 23 6.16 5.18 16.58
C ASP A 23 4.97 4.37 16.05
N TYR A 24 5.27 3.44 15.14
CA TYR A 24 4.30 2.60 14.44
C TYR A 24 5.01 1.38 13.83
N ARG A 25 4.24 0.39 13.39
CA ARG A 25 4.75 -0.72 12.57
C ARG A 25 4.49 -0.45 11.10
N GLU A 26 5.46 -0.77 10.26
CA GLU A 26 5.33 -0.66 8.81
C GLU A 26 4.04 -1.36 8.33
N GLY A 27 3.29 -0.64 7.47
CA GLY A 27 1.97 -1.04 6.97
C GLY A 27 0.79 -0.49 7.77
N GLN A 28 1.00 0.08 8.96
CA GLN A 28 -0.06 0.78 9.71
C GLN A 28 -0.47 2.11 9.06
N PHE A 29 -1.62 2.64 9.52
CA PHE A 29 -2.19 3.90 9.04
C PHE A 29 -2.32 4.93 10.16
N ALA A 30 -2.50 6.19 9.73
CA ALA A 30 -2.77 7.33 10.59
C ALA A 30 -4.12 7.97 10.23
N VAL A 31 -4.70 8.68 11.19
CA VAL A 31 -5.91 9.48 11.00
C VAL A 31 -5.52 10.95 10.92
N LEU A 32 -5.84 11.61 9.80
CA LEU A 32 -5.62 13.03 9.58
C LEU A 32 -6.93 13.79 9.83
N GLU A 33 -6.87 14.84 10.65
CA GLU A 33 -7.97 15.78 10.85
C GLU A 33 -7.90 16.94 9.85
N LEU A 34 -8.66 16.84 8.76
CA LEU A 34 -8.59 17.75 7.62
C LEU A 34 -9.55 18.95 7.73
N GLY A 35 -10.37 18.98 8.77
CA GLY A 35 -11.33 20.04 9.09
C GLY A 35 -12.37 19.56 10.11
N PRO A 36 -13.33 20.42 10.50
CA PRO A 36 -14.39 20.05 11.43
C PRO A 36 -15.14 18.79 10.94
N ASP A 37 -15.14 17.75 11.78
CA ASP A 37 -15.73 16.43 11.49
C ASP A 37 -15.23 15.76 10.20
N LEU A 38 -14.07 16.17 9.68
CA LEU A 38 -13.47 15.63 8.48
C LEU A 38 -12.18 14.90 8.80
N ARG A 39 -12.31 13.65 9.23
CA ARG A 39 -11.19 12.74 9.50
C ARG A 39 -11.00 11.75 8.34
N ARG A 40 -9.76 11.45 7.99
CA ARG A 40 -9.42 10.47 6.94
C ARG A 40 -8.26 9.58 7.34
N CYS A 41 -8.38 8.30 7.03
CA CYS A 41 -7.33 7.32 7.24
C CYS A 41 -6.40 7.30 6.02
N TYR A 42 -5.10 7.33 6.26
CA TYR A 42 -4.08 7.16 5.22
C TYR A 42 -2.97 6.24 5.75
N SER A 43 -2.66 5.18 5.01
CA SER A 43 -1.55 4.28 5.36
C SER A 43 -0.21 4.99 5.19
N MET A 44 0.70 4.76 6.14
CA MET A 44 2.02 5.35 6.13
C MET A 44 2.90 4.60 5.12
N ALA A 45 3.62 5.35 4.28
CA ALA A 45 4.42 4.82 3.17
C ALA A 45 5.93 4.75 3.47
N ALA A 46 6.36 5.23 4.63
CA ALA A 46 7.75 5.26 5.07
C ALA A 46 7.98 4.31 6.25
N THR A 47 9.23 4.21 6.68
CA THR A 47 9.64 3.47 7.89
C THR A 47 9.36 4.27 9.15
N SER A 48 9.17 3.57 10.27
CA SER A 48 9.02 4.17 11.58
C SER A 48 10.34 4.74 12.14
N GLY A 49 10.27 5.50 13.24
CA GLY A 49 11.43 6.03 13.96
C GLY A 49 11.89 7.43 13.52
N GLU A 50 11.40 7.93 12.39
CA GLU A 50 11.71 9.29 11.93
C GLU A 50 10.73 10.34 12.46
N ARG A 51 11.14 11.61 12.45
CA ARG A 51 10.24 12.75 12.77
C ARG A 51 9.38 13.17 11.58
N HIS A 52 9.08 12.23 10.69
CA HIS A 52 8.19 12.45 9.56
C HIS A 52 7.32 11.24 9.27
N VAL A 53 6.16 11.50 8.68
CA VAL A 53 5.28 10.48 8.10
C VAL A 53 4.99 10.85 6.64
N GLU A 54 4.85 9.83 5.81
CA GLU A 54 4.56 9.97 4.39
C GLU A 54 3.27 9.23 4.03
N PHE A 55 2.47 9.85 3.18
CA PHE A 55 1.23 9.28 2.66
C PHE A 55 1.21 9.39 1.16
N ILE A 56 0.80 8.34 0.44
CA ILE A 56 0.47 8.44 -0.98
C ILE A 56 -1.04 8.40 -1.09
N ALA A 57 -1.63 9.49 -1.59
CA ALA A 57 -3.08 9.66 -1.67
C ALA A 57 -3.51 10.00 -3.09
N LYS A 58 -4.68 9.50 -3.48
CA LYS A 58 -5.37 9.84 -4.71
C LYS A 58 -6.46 10.88 -4.45
N ARG A 59 -6.59 11.85 -5.34
CA ARG A 59 -7.70 12.79 -5.37
C ARG A 59 -8.89 12.13 -6.06
N TYR A 60 -10.02 12.13 -5.37
CA TYR A 60 -11.30 11.74 -5.95
C TYR A 60 -12.15 12.99 -6.15
N ALA A 61 -12.61 13.23 -7.38
CA ALA A 61 -13.52 14.33 -7.69
C ALA A 61 -14.80 14.21 -6.85
N GLY A 62 -15.19 15.30 -6.16
CA GLY A 62 -16.32 15.32 -5.22
C GLY A 62 -16.02 14.66 -3.87
N GLY A 63 -14.82 14.10 -3.68
CA GLY A 63 -14.38 13.48 -2.43
C GLY A 63 -13.93 14.51 -1.42
N ARG A 64 -14.82 14.92 -0.50
CA ARG A 64 -14.55 15.96 0.53
C ARG A 64 -13.18 15.81 1.20
N GLY A 65 -12.82 14.61 1.65
CA GLY A 65 -11.55 14.35 2.33
C GLY A 65 -10.33 14.46 1.43
N SER A 66 -10.35 13.79 0.28
CA SER A 66 -9.21 13.83 -0.66
C SER A 66 -9.01 15.22 -1.26
N GLU A 67 -10.09 15.93 -1.61
CA GLU A 67 -9.99 17.30 -2.11
C GLU A 67 -9.48 18.25 -1.04
N ARG A 68 -9.91 18.06 0.21
CA ARG A 68 -9.38 18.86 1.32
C ARG A 68 -7.89 18.63 1.51
N LEU A 69 -7.40 17.38 1.54
CA LEU A 69 -5.96 17.10 1.64
C LEU A 69 -5.18 17.75 0.49
N PHE A 70 -5.68 17.66 -0.74
CA PHE A 70 -5.03 18.19 -1.94
C PHE A 70 -5.04 19.73 -2.04
N SER A 71 -5.92 20.39 -1.28
CA SER A 71 -6.02 21.86 -1.23
C SER A 71 -5.20 22.48 -0.10
N LEU A 72 -4.61 21.67 0.80
CA LEU A 72 -3.76 22.20 1.86
C LEU A 72 -2.52 22.89 1.27
N PRO A 73 -2.19 24.12 1.68
CA PRO A 73 -0.91 24.73 1.33
C PRO A 73 0.25 24.10 2.10
N LEU A 74 1.46 24.15 1.53
CA LEU A 74 2.69 23.82 2.25
C LEU A 74 2.77 24.62 3.56
N GLY A 75 3.28 23.99 4.61
CA GLY A 75 3.29 24.56 5.96
C GLY A 75 2.02 24.30 6.78
N SER A 76 0.92 23.81 6.18
CA SER A 76 -0.32 23.51 6.94
C SER A 76 -0.06 22.61 8.15
N VAL A 77 -0.62 22.97 9.30
CA VAL A 77 -0.63 22.14 10.50
C VAL A 77 -1.91 21.31 10.49
N VAL A 78 -1.76 20.00 10.63
CA VAL A 78 -2.85 19.02 10.60
C VAL A 78 -2.65 18.11 11.80
N PRO A 79 -3.64 17.95 12.69
CA PRO A 79 -3.61 16.92 13.71
C PRO A 79 -3.52 15.53 13.07
N ILE A 80 -2.57 14.73 13.52
CA ILE A 80 -2.35 13.36 13.04
C ILE A 80 -2.36 12.43 14.25
N GLU A 81 -3.30 11.49 14.26
CA GLU A 81 -3.37 10.42 15.25
C GLU A 81 -2.78 9.14 14.64
N LEU A 82 -1.80 8.54 15.31
CA LEU A 82 -1.13 7.31 14.91
C LEU A 82 -0.57 6.57 16.14
N PRO A 83 -0.39 5.24 16.07
CA PRO A 83 -0.71 4.34 14.96
C PRO A 83 -2.10 3.68 15.04
N TYR A 84 -2.61 3.24 13.88
CA TYR A 84 -3.78 2.37 13.76
C TYR A 84 -3.56 1.24 12.74
N GLY A 85 -4.39 0.20 12.82
CA GLY A 85 -4.40 -0.92 11.87
C GLY A 85 -3.53 -2.11 12.30
N ASP A 86 -3.80 -3.26 11.70
CA ASP A 86 -3.17 -4.54 12.02
C ASP A 86 -2.35 -5.13 10.86
N MET A 87 -2.10 -4.30 9.84
CA MET A 87 -1.37 -4.64 8.63
C MET A 87 0.14 -4.49 8.85
N TRP A 88 0.75 -5.44 9.56
CA TRP A 88 2.18 -5.45 9.88
C TRP A 88 2.80 -6.86 9.83
N LEU A 89 4.10 -6.94 9.53
CA LEU A 89 4.82 -8.21 9.34
C LEU A 89 4.81 -9.08 10.61
N ARG A 90 4.25 -10.29 10.52
CA ARG A 90 4.32 -11.27 11.62
C ARG A 90 5.66 -12.00 11.56
N GLN A 91 6.15 -12.36 12.74
CA GLN A 91 7.35 -13.16 12.90
C GLN A 91 6.99 -14.64 12.78
N ASP A 92 7.12 -15.16 11.58
CA ASP A 92 7.07 -16.59 11.26
C ASP A 92 7.83 -16.84 9.95
N GLU A 93 7.94 -18.11 9.53
CA GLU A 93 8.74 -18.54 8.37
C GLU A 93 7.91 -18.68 7.08
N ARG A 94 6.64 -18.25 7.09
CA ARG A 94 5.75 -18.44 5.95
C ARG A 94 6.14 -17.54 4.77
N PRO A 95 5.97 -17.98 3.51
CA PRO A 95 6.08 -17.09 2.35
C PRO A 95 5.18 -15.86 2.48
N ILE A 96 5.63 -14.72 1.98
CA ILE A 96 4.93 -13.43 2.08
C ILE A 96 4.33 -13.06 0.74
N PHE A 97 3.05 -12.70 0.78
CA PHE A 97 2.32 -12.16 -0.36
C PHE A 97 1.92 -10.71 -0.10
N LEU A 98 2.46 -9.80 -0.90
CA LEU A 98 2.17 -8.38 -0.82
C LEU A 98 1.23 -7.99 -1.97
N ILE A 99 0.03 -7.49 -1.68
CA ILE A 99 -1.00 -7.24 -2.68
C ILE A 99 -1.46 -5.79 -2.57
N ALA A 100 -1.23 -5.00 -3.62
CA ALA A 100 -1.58 -3.58 -3.69
C ALA A 100 -2.61 -3.30 -4.79
N GLY A 101 -3.54 -2.40 -4.49
CA GLY A 101 -4.46 -1.77 -5.45
C GLY A 101 -4.33 -0.24 -5.39
N GLY A 102 -3.94 0.40 -6.49
CA GLY A 102 -3.81 1.86 -6.57
C GLY A 102 -2.87 2.43 -5.49
N THR A 103 -3.37 3.34 -4.66
CA THR A 103 -2.58 3.94 -3.57
C THR A 103 -2.36 3.02 -2.36
N GLY A 104 -2.88 1.79 -2.40
CA GLY A 104 -2.54 0.74 -1.43
C GLY A 104 -1.09 0.31 -1.44
N VAL A 105 -0.37 0.70 -2.50
CA VAL A 105 1.08 0.63 -2.55
C VAL A 105 1.76 1.35 -1.37
N SER A 106 1.11 2.33 -0.71
CA SER A 106 1.66 2.99 0.48
C SER A 106 2.07 2.00 1.56
N ALA A 107 1.11 1.21 2.05
CA ALA A 107 1.33 0.25 3.11
C ALA A 107 2.28 -0.88 2.65
N ILE A 108 2.15 -1.30 1.39
CA ILE A 108 3.03 -2.33 0.80
C ILE A 108 4.48 -1.85 0.67
N LEU A 109 4.73 -0.59 0.33
CA LEU A 109 6.07 0.00 0.31
C LEU A 109 6.68 0.01 1.71
N ALA A 110 5.91 0.40 2.74
CA ALA A 110 6.40 0.37 4.12
C ALA A 110 6.84 -1.06 4.52
N LEU A 111 6.01 -2.07 4.26
CA LEU A 111 6.39 -3.47 4.52
C LEU A 111 7.63 -3.90 3.71
N ALA A 112 7.71 -3.53 2.42
CA ALA A 112 8.83 -3.87 1.56
C ALA A 112 10.15 -3.22 2.03
N HIS A 113 10.10 -1.99 2.56
CA HIS A 113 11.25 -1.35 3.19
C HIS A 113 11.74 -2.14 4.40
N GLN A 114 10.83 -2.58 5.27
CA GLN A 114 11.20 -3.39 6.44
C GLN A 114 11.85 -4.72 6.01
N LEU A 115 11.28 -5.41 5.01
CA LEU A 115 11.83 -6.66 4.47
C LEU A 115 13.24 -6.45 3.91
N ALA A 116 13.45 -5.40 3.12
CA ALA A 116 14.75 -5.10 2.53
C ALA A 116 15.79 -4.70 3.59
N ALA A 117 15.40 -3.86 4.56
CA ALA A 117 16.29 -3.41 5.63
C ALA A 117 16.76 -4.56 6.54
N THR A 118 15.93 -5.58 6.70
CA THR A 118 16.23 -6.77 7.51
C THR A 118 16.83 -7.92 6.70
N ASN A 119 16.98 -7.76 5.38
CA ASN A 119 17.37 -8.82 4.45
C ASN A 119 16.59 -10.12 4.68
N ASP A 120 15.26 -9.99 4.74
CA ASP A 120 14.36 -11.08 5.13
C ASP A 120 14.53 -12.31 4.20
N PRO A 121 14.75 -13.52 4.76
CA PRO A 121 15.05 -14.70 3.96
C PRO A 121 13.80 -15.36 3.35
N ARG A 122 12.60 -14.94 3.73
CA ARG A 122 11.35 -15.58 3.28
C ARG A 122 11.10 -15.29 1.81
N PRO A 123 10.53 -16.23 1.04
CA PRO A 123 10.04 -15.94 -0.30
C PRO A 123 8.99 -14.83 -0.28
N VAL A 124 9.16 -13.81 -1.12
CA VAL A 124 8.25 -12.68 -1.24
C VAL A 124 7.70 -12.58 -2.66
N ARG A 125 6.38 -12.55 -2.78
CA ARG A 125 5.67 -12.32 -4.05
C ARG A 125 4.77 -11.12 -3.91
N ALA A 126 5.01 -10.09 -4.71
CA ALA A 126 4.21 -8.89 -4.75
C ALA A 126 3.36 -8.82 -6.02
N PHE A 127 2.11 -8.39 -5.85
CA PHE A 127 1.14 -8.17 -6.92
C PHE A 127 0.59 -6.76 -6.80
N TYR A 128 0.78 -5.93 -7.82
CA TYR A 128 0.35 -4.53 -7.79
C TYR A 128 -0.53 -4.19 -9.00
N GLY A 129 -1.81 -3.95 -8.73
CA GLY A 129 -2.78 -3.52 -9.73
C GLY A 129 -3.13 -2.03 -9.62
N ALA A 130 -3.37 -1.38 -10.75
CA ALA A 130 -3.98 -0.05 -10.81
C ALA A 130 -4.91 0.07 -12.03
N THR A 131 -5.63 1.17 -12.15
CA THR A 131 -6.52 1.39 -13.32
C THR A 131 -5.70 1.53 -14.60
N SER A 132 -4.65 2.34 -14.57
CA SER A 132 -3.71 2.53 -15.68
C SER A 132 -2.27 2.35 -15.20
N VAL A 133 -1.35 2.16 -16.14
CA VAL A 133 0.09 2.07 -15.83
C VAL A 133 0.63 3.35 -15.17
N THR A 134 0.09 4.51 -15.52
CA THR A 134 0.48 5.79 -14.90
C THR A 134 0.12 5.86 -13.42
N GLU A 135 -0.87 5.10 -12.97
CA GLU A 135 -1.28 5.02 -11.57
C GLU A 135 -0.47 3.99 -10.75
N LEU A 136 0.43 3.23 -11.37
CA LEU A 136 1.36 2.33 -10.68
C LEU A 136 2.52 3.12 -10.01
N VAL A 137 2.16 4.11 -9.20
CA VAL A 137 3.13 4.97 -8.49
C VAL A 137 3.96 4.14 -7.52
N GLY A 138 5.25 4.47 -7.40
CA GLY A 138 6.16 3.71 -6.53
C GLY A 138 6.51 2.31 -7.04
N ARG A 139 6.02 1.87 -8.21
CA ARG A 139 6.37 0.57 -8.82
C ARG A 139 7.88 0.35 -8.90
N SER A 140 8.64 1.32 -9.39
CA SER A 140 10.10 1.19 -9.53
C SER A 140 10.80 1.04 -8.18
N GLN A 141 10.31 1.75 -7.15
CA GLN A 141 10.81 1.65 -5.78
C GLN A 141 10.51 0.26 -5.20
N LEU A 142 9.27 -0.23 -5.36
CA LEU A 142 8.88 -1.56 -4.91
C LEU A 142 9.69 -2.66 -5.63
N ALA A 143 9.87 -2.54 -6.94
CA ALA A 143 10.69 -3.46 -7.72
C ALA A 143 12.14 -3.51 -7.22
N HIS A 144 12.73 -2.35 -6.93
CA HIS A 144 14.08 -2.25 -6.40
C HIS A 144 14.22 -2.91 -5.02
N LEU A 145 13.29 -2.64 -4.10
CA LEU A 145 13.28 -3.24 -2.77
C LEU A 145 13.19 -4.77 -2.83
N LEU A 146 12.30 -5.28 -3.69
CA LEU A 146 12.10 -6.73 -3.83
C LEU A 146 13.27 -7.41 -4.54
N ALA A 147 13.91 -6.75 -5.51
CA ALA A 147 15.10 -7.29 -6.17
C ALA A 147 16.30 -7.41 -5.23
N GLY A 148 16.31 -6.69 -4.10
CA GLY A 148 17.32 -6.82 -3.05
C GLY A 148 17.10 -8.01 -2.11
N LEU A 149 15.94 -8.68 -2.15
CA LEU A 149 15.64 -9.83 -1.32
C LEU A 149 16.17 -11.14 -1.94
N PRO A 150 16.44 -12.17 -1.12
CA PRO A 150 16.91 -13.47 -1.63
C PRO A 150 15.96 -14.13 -2.64
N ASP A 151 14.65 -13.95 -2.46
CA ASP A 151 13.61 -14.49 -3.35
C ASP A 151 12.42 -13.52 -3.43
N GLY A 152 12.65 -12.33 -3.99
CA GLY A 152 11.64 -11.28 -4.16
C GLY A 152 11.19 -11.10 -5.62
N HIS A 153 9.88 -11.16 -5.88
CA HIS A 153 9.32 -10.94 -7.21
C HIS A 153 8.14 -9.96 -7.20
N LEU A 154 8.07 -9.11 -8.22
CA LEU A 154 6.94 -8.19 -8.45
C LEU A 154 6.22 -8.55 -9.75
N ARG A 155 4.90 -8.56 -9.70
CA ARG A 155 4.03 -8.56 -10.88
C ARG A 155 3.10 -7.37 -10.85
N THR A 156 2.96 -6.69 -11.96
CA THR A 156 2.05 -5.54 -12.09
C THR A 156 0.98 -5.79 -13.13
N CYS A 157 -0.21 -5.26 -12.88
CA CYS A 157 -1.30 -5.28 -13.84
C CYS A 157 -2.01 -3.93 -13.95
N SER A 158 -2.66 -3.68 -15.09
CA SER A 158 -3.56 -2.55 -15.28
C SER A 158 -4.87 -2.97 -15.92
N SER A 159 -5.99 -2.46 -15.41
CA SER A 159 -7.32 -2.79 -15.98
C SER A 159 -7.54 -2.12 -17.34
N THR A 160 -6.91 -0.97 -17.59
CA THR A 160 -6.87 -0.33 -18.90
C THR A 160 -5.71 -0.90 -19.71
N PRO A 161 -5.92 -1.25 -20.99
CA PRO A 161 -4.84 -1.71 -21.87
C PRO A 161 -3.69 -0.71 -21.96
N SER A 162 -2.47 -1.24 -22.06
CA SER A 162 -1.24 -0.45 -22.18
C SER A 162 -0.27 -1.13 -23.13
N ALA A 163 0.60 -0.35 -23.77
CA ALA A 163 1.72 -0.86 -24.55
C ALA A 163 2.92 -1.30 -23.68
N ASP A 164 2.87 -1.05 -22.37
CA ASP A 164 3.89 -1.51 -21.44
C ASP A 164 3.87 -3.03 -21.28
N VAL A 165 4.81 -3.70 -21.96
CA VAL A 165 4.97 -5.15 -21.94
C VAL A 165 5.34 -5.73 -20.58
N SER A 166 5.80 -4.89 -19.64
CA SER A 166 6.12 -5.31 -18.27
C SER A 166 4.91 -5.33 -17.33
N THR A 167 3.74 -4.89 -17.80
CA THR A 167 2.48 -4.86 -17.05
C THR A 167 1.43 -5.70 -17.76
N SER A 168 0.85 -6.69 -17.08
CA SER A 168 -0.24 -7.49 -17.66
C SER A 168 -1.54 -6.70 -17.72
N SER A 169 -2.36 -6.92 -18.75
CA SER A 169 -3.73 -6.41 -18.78
C SER A 169 -4.62 -7.19 -17.81
N GLY A 170 -5.54 -6.50 -17.13
CA GLY A 170 -6.53 -7.10 -16.23
C GLY A 170 -6.41 -6.64 -14.78
N TYR A 171 -6.99 -7.42 -13.89
CA TYR A 171 -7.05 -7.14 -12.46
C TYR A 171 -6.03 -7.96 -11.68
N VAL A 172 -5.70 -7.49 -10.48
CA VAL A 172 -4.75 -8.18 -9.59
C VAL A 172 -5.22 -9.59 -9.22
N THR A 173 -6.55 -9.81 -9.18
CA THR A 173 -7.16 -11.12 -8.96
C THR A 173 -6.83 -12.10 -10.07
N ASP A 174 -6.68 -11.65 -11.31
CA ASP A 174 -6.33 -12.52 -12.44
C ASP A 174 -4.90 -13.03 -12.29
N ALA A 175 -3.99 -12.13 -11.88
CA ALA A 175 -2.60 -12.47 -11.58
C ALA A 175 -2.48 -13.41 -10.36
N LEU A 176 -3.30 -13.20 -9.33
CA LEU A 176 -3.36 -14.07 -8.15
C LEU A 176 -3.94 -15.45 -8.45
N ALA A 177 -5.00 -15.53 -9.26
CA ALA A 177 -5.64 -16.79 -9.63
C ALA A 177 -4.67 -17.72 -10.36
N ALA A 178 -3.79 -17.18 -11.20
CA ALA A 178 -2.73 -17.93 -11.86
C ALA A 178 -1.67 -18.52 -10.88
N HIS A 179 -1.69 -18.10 -9.61
CA HIS A 179 -0.75 -18.51 -8.56
C HIS A 179 -1.46 -19.07 -7.32
N ALA A 180 -2.75 -19.40 -7.42
CA ALA A 180 -3.59 -19.76 -6.27
C ALA A 180 -2.97 -20.88 -5.41
N ASP A 181 -2.41 -21.91 -6.05
CA ASP A 181 -1.77 -23.03 -5.34
C ASP A 181 -0.56 -22.60 -4.50
N SER A 182 0.17 -21.57 -4.95
CA SER A 182 1.34 -21.04 -4.22
C SER A 182 0.96 -20.12 -3.06
N LEU A 183 -0.26 -19.58 -3.04
CA LEU A 183 -0.76 -18.73 -1.95
C LEU A 183 -1.02 -19.55 -0.68
N ALA A 184 -1.32 -20.85 -0.85
CA ALA A 184 -1.63 -21.76 0.24
C ALA A 184 -0.48 -21.81 1.28
N GLY A 185 -0.81 -21.52 2.53
CA GLY A 185 0.16 -21.52 3.63
C GLY A 185 1.04 -20.27 3.73
N GLY A 186 0.89 -19.32 2.81
CA GLY A 186 1.54 -18.01 2.88
C GLY A 186 0.82 -17.03 3.81
N ARG A 187 1.50 -15.93 4.14
CA ARG A 187 0.95 -14.80 4.86
C ARG A 187 0.68 -13.65 3.90
N ILE A 188 -0.53 -13.14 3.94
CA ILE A 188 -1.04 -12.20 2.92
C ILE A 188 -1.21 -10.83 3.55
N TYR A 189 -0.66 -9.83 2.88
CA TYR A 189 -0.78 -8.41 3.19
C TYR A 189 -1.43 -7.71 2.02
N LEU A 190 -2.64 -7.20 2.22
CA LEU A 190 -3.51 -6.70 1.15
C LEU A 190 -3.93 -5.26 1.43
N ALA A 191 -3.71 -4.34 0.50
CA ALA A 191 -4.15 -2.95 0.64
C ALA A 191 -4.69 -2.40 -0.67
N GLY A 192 -5.86 -1.76 -0.62
CA GLY A 192 -6.47 -1.20 -1.82
C GLY A 192 -7.89 -0.70 -1.64
N PRO A 193 -8.54 -0.30 -2.75
CA PRO A 193 -9.92 0.14 -2.73
C PRO A 193 -10.87 -1.02 -2.37
N PRO A 194 -12.04 -0.76 -1.75
CA PRO A 194 -12.92 -1.81 -1.23
C PRO A 194 -13.29 -2.88 -2.26
N PRO A 195 -13.67 -2.55 -3.52
CA PRO A 195 -14.00 -3.57 -4.50
C PRO A 195 -12.85 -4.54 -4.80
N MET A 196 -11.60 -4.06 -4.79
CA MET A 196 -10.43 -4.89 -5.05
C MET A 196 -10.13 -5.77 -3.82
N VAL A 197 -10.17 -5.20 -2.62
CA VAL A 197 -9.95 -5.96 -1.38
C VAL A 197 -10.98 -7.08 -1.25
N ASP A 198 -12.26 -6.78 -1.50
CA ASP A 198 -13.35 -7.75 -1.41
C ASP A 198 -13.21 -8.87 -2.44
N ALA A 199 -12.80 -8.54 -3.67
CA ALA A 199 -12.55 -9.53 -4.71
C ALA A 199 -11.38 -10.47 -4.37
N VAL A 200 -10.29 -9.93 -3.83
CA VAL A 200 -9.15 -10.73 -3.38
C VAL A 200 -9.52 -11.61 -2.19
N LEU A 201 -10.22 -11.07 -1.18
CA LEU A 201 -10.68 -11.85 -0.02
C LEU A 201 -11.59 -13.01 -0.45
N LYS A 202 -12.50 -12.78 -1.40
CA LYS A 202 -13.35 -13.84 -1.96
C LYS A 202 -12.53 -14.92 -2.68
N LEU A 203 -11.53 -14.52 -3.47
CA LEU A 203 -10.63 -15.46 -4.15
C LEU A 203 -9.87 -16.33 -3.14
N LEU A 204 -9.28 -15.70 -2.11
CA LEU A 204 -8.52 -16.39 -1.07
C LEU A 204 -9.39 -17.34 -0.25
N SER A 205 -10.59 -16.92 0.11
CA SER A 205 -11.55 -17.77 0.82
C SER A 205 -11.98 -18.98 -0.03
N THR A 206 -12.18 -18.79 -1.33
CA THR A 206 -12.52 -19.90 -2.25
C THR A 206 -11.36 -20.89 -2.38
N GLY A 207 -10.12 -20.42 -2.31
CA GLY A 207 -8.91 -21.25 -2.30
C GLY A 207 -8.59 -21.90 -0.95
N GLY A 208 -9.43 -21.73 0.08
CA GLY A 208 -9.23 -22.34 1.40
C GLY A 208 -8.17 -21.66 2.28
N GLN A 209 -7.78 -20.42 1.96
CA GLN A 209 -6.83 -19.67 2.78
C GLN A 209 -7.42 -19.38 4.18
N SER A 210 -6.64 -19.64 5.23
CA SER A 210 -7.06 -19.28 6.60
C SER A 210 -7.09 -17.77 6.80
N ILE A 211 -8.19 -17.26 7.36
CA ILE A 211 -8.38 -15.83 7.62
C ILE A 211 -7.29 -15.24 8.54
N ASP A 212 -6.74 -16.03 9.46
CA ASP A 212 -5.70 -15.58 10.41
C ASP A 212 -4.36 -15.25 9.73
N THR A 213 -4.21 -15.70 8.48
CA THR A 213 -3.04 -15.42 7.65
C THR A 213 -3.22 -14.21 6.75
N ILE A 214 -4.40 -13.58 6.74
CA ILE A 214 -4.74 -12.46 5.87
C ILE A 214 -4.83 -11.17 6.70
N HIS A 215 -3.97 -10.22 6.36
CA HIS A 215 -3.86 -8.91 7.01
C HIS A 215 -4.17 -7.88 5.94
N TYR A 216 -5.17 -7.02 6.15
CA TYR A 216 -5.58 -6.10 5.10
C TYR A 216 -5.95 -4.70 5.61
N ASP A 217 -5.79 -3.74 4.70
CA ASP A 217 -6.21 -2.36 4.85
C ASP A 217 -7.17 -2.01 3.70
N ARG A 218 -8.41 -1.69 4.06
CA ARG A 218 -9.50 -1.39 3.12
C ARG A 218 -9.81 0.10 3.19
N PHE A 219 -9.41 0.86 2.17
CA PHE A 219 -9.58 2.32 2.20
C PHE A 219 -11.01 2.75 1.91
N GLY A 220 -11.54 3.71 2.67
CA GLY A 220 -12.86 4.32 2.46
C GLY A 220 -12.92 5.70 3.10
#